data_AF-A0A948C413-F1
#
_entry.id   AF-A0A948C413-F1
#
_cell.length_a   1.000
_cell.length_b   1.000
_cell.length_c   1.000
_cell.angle_alpha   90.00
_cell.angle_beta   90.00
_cell.angle_gamma   90.00
#
_symmetry.space_group_name_H-M   'P 1'
#
loop_
_entity.id
_entity.type
_entity.pdbx_description
1 polymer ?
#
loop_
_entity_poly.entity_id
_entity_poly.type
_entity_poly.pdbx_seq_one_letter_code
_entity_poly.pdbx_strand_id
1 'polypeptide(L)'
;MIDTYKKKFAKILQKEINISLEDIINLIETPPENIPGDLAFPCFGISKILKKSSNDIAKELAEKLSPSSSFSSFVSVGGFLNAHINQPDFINNFFVSPDEINNKNSKIKVLVEYMSANPNKPLHIGQARNICIGDSMRRVYKYLG
;
A
#
# COMPACT_ATOMS: atom_id res chain seq x y z
N MET A 1 0.07 4.82 -6.85
CA MET A 1 -1.38 4.85 -7.18
C MET A 1 -2.26 4.38 -6.02
N ILE A 2 -2.06 3.16 -5.48
CA ILE A 2 -2.73 2.73 -4.24
C ILE A 2 -2.47 3.74 -3.10
N ASP A 3 -1.25 4.25 -2.96
CA ASP A 3 -0.92 5.31 -1.99
C ASP A 3 -1.77 6.58 -2.16
N THR A 4 -2.16 6.93 -3.38
CA THR A 4 -3.06 8.06 -3.65
C THR A 4 -4.44 7.78 -3.07
N TYR A 5 -4.96 6.57 -3.24
CA TYR A 5 -6.23 6.16 -2.64
C TYR A 5 -6.14 6.01 -1.13
N LYS A 6 -5.02 5.53 -0.57
CA LYS A 6 -4.77 5.57 0.89
C LYS A 6 -4.86 6.99 1.44
N LYS A 7 -4.23 7.96 0.77
CA LYS A 7 -4.32 9.38 1.13
C LYS A 7 -5.74 9.93 1.02
N LYS A 8 -6.48 9.58 -0.05
CA LYS A 8 -7.89 9.97 -0.21
C LYS A 8 -8.75 9.38 0.92
N PHE A 9 -8.55 8.12 1.26
CA PHE A 9 -9.28 7.44 2.34
C PHE A 9 -8.97 8.06 3.70
N ALA A 10 -7.69 8.30 4.00
CA ALA A 10 -7.27 8.94 5.23
C ALA A 10 -7.87 10.34 5.41
N LYS A 11 -7.96 11.15 4.33
CA LYS A 11 -8.62 12.47 4.36
C LYS A 11 -10.12 12.40 4.65
N ILE A 12 -10.80 11.36 4.19
CA ILE A 12 -12.21 11.14 4.50
C ILE A 12 -12.34 10.81 5.98
N LEU A 13 -11.53 9.88 6.48
CA LEU A 13 -11.51 9.47 7.88
C LEU A 13 -11.17 10.64 8.82
N GLN A 14 -10.17 11.45 8.50
CA GLN A 14 -9.73 12.57 9.34
C GLN A 14 -10.85 13.58 9.66
N LYS A 15 -11.87 13.71 8.79
CA LYS A 15 -13.03 14.57 9.07
C LYS A 15 -13.91 14.02 10.20
N GLU A 16 -13.87 12.71 10.40
CA GLU A 16 -14.70 11.97 11.34
C GLU A 16 -13.95 11.61 12.62
N ILE A 17 -12.63 11.41 12.54
CA ILE A 17 -11.77 11.05 13.65
C ILE A 17 -10.70 12.12 13.90
N ASN A 18 -10.57 12.55 15.16
CA ASN A 18 -9.62 13.57 15.57
C ASN A 18 -8.19 13.00 15.75
N ILE A 19 -7.63 12.47 14.66
CA ILE A 19 -6.31 11.83 14.62
C ILE A 19 -5.50 12.46 13.48
N SER A 20 -4.17 12.47 13.60
CA SER A 20 -3.30 13.01 12.56
C SER A 20 -3.47 12.22 11.26
N LEU A 21 -3.39 12.92 10.12
CA LEU A 21 -3.52 12.29 8.79
C LEU A 21 -2.43 11.24 8.54
N GLU A 22 -1.23 11.47 9.07
CA GLU A 22 -0.08 10.57 8.94
C GLU A 22 -0.31 9.25 9.69
N ASP A 23 -0.82 9.32 10.92
CA ASP A 23 -1.16 8.13 11.70
C ASP A 23 -2.24 7.30 11.02
N ILE A 24 -3.27 7.96 10.47
CA ILE A 24 -4.34 7.27 9.74
C ILE A 24 -3.78 6.58 8.50
N ILE A 25 -2.92 7.24 7.71
CA ILE A 25 -2.30 6.63 6.51
C ILE A 25 -1.49 5.39 6.89
N ASN A 26 -0.71 5.47 7.97
CA ASN A 26 0.14 4.36 8.42
C ASN A 26 -0.66 3.16 8.91
N LEU A 27 -1.88 3.38 9.41
CA LEU A 27 -2.79 2.32 9.82
C LEU A 27 -3.52 1.65 8.64
N ILE A 28 -3.69 2.35 7.50
CA ILE A 28 -4.41 1.79 6.36
C ILE A 28 -3.60 0.68 5.69
N GLU A 29 -4.21 -0.49 5.58
CA GLU A 29 -3.63 -1.69 4.97
C GLU A 29 -4.48 -2.21 3.81
N THR A 30 -3.95 -3.22 3.12
CA THR A 30 -4.69 -3.95 2.09
C THR A 30 -5.34 -5.16 2.75
N PRO A 31 -6.67 -5.34 2.66
CA PRO A 31 -7.33 -6.49 3.26
C PRO A 31 -6.91 -7.80 2.56
N PRO A 32 -6.98 -8.94 3.26
CA PRO A 32 -6.94 -10.26 2.65
C PRO A 32 -8.03 -10.46 1.58
N GLU A 33 -7.80 -11.33 0.60
CA GLU A 33 -8.71 -11.55 -0.54
C GLU A 33 -10.14 -11.99 -0.14
N ASN A 34 -10.31 -12.61 1.03
CA ASN A 34 -11.60 -13.05 1.54
C ASN A 34 -12.38 -11.98 2.31
N ILE A 35 -11.81 -10.78 2.49
CA ILE A 35 -12.46 -9.65 3.15
C ILE A 35 -12.91 -8.64 2.08
N PRO A 36 -14.16 -8.15 2.13
CA PRO A 36 -14.66 -7.19 1.14
C PRO A 36 -13.99 -5.82 1.31
N GLY A 37 -13.23 -5.40 0.31
CA GLY A 37 -12.65 -4.05 0.22
C GLY A 37 -11.32 -4.05 -0.54
N ASP A 38 -10.87 -2.86 -0.96
CA ASP A 38 -9.54 -2.66 -1.54
C ASP A 38 -8.56 -2.04 -0.54
N LEU A 39 -9.09 -1.31 0.45
CA LEU A 39 -8.35 -0.72 1.55
C LEU A 39 -9.09 -0.98 2.87
N ALA A 40 -8.34 -1.25 3.92
CA ALA A 40 -8.87 -1.51 5.25
C ALA A 40 -8.25 -0.55 6.27
N PHE A 41 -9.09 0.01 7.14
CA PHE A 41 -8.67 0.80 8.28
C PHE A 41 -8.99 0.06 9.59
N PRO A 42 -7.98 -0.38 10.35
CA PRO A 42 -8.18 -1.07 11.62
C PRO A 42 -8.65 -0.10 12.71
N CYS A 43 -9.90 -0.25 13.17
CA CYS A 43 -10.43 0.60 14.24
C CYS A 43 -9.89 0.21 15.63
N PHE A 44 -9.18 -0.91 15.76
CA PHE A 44 -8.54 -1.34 17.02
C PHE A 44 -7.53 -0.31 17.56
N GLY A 45 -6.73 0.28 16.66
CA GLY A 45 -5.72 1.28 17.04
C GLY A 45 -6.30 2.53 17.69
N ILE A 46 -7.57 2.83 17.42
CA ILE A 46 -8.25 4.06 17.85
C ILE A 46 -9.34 3.80 18.89
N SER A 47 -9.67 2.53 19.16
CA SER A 47 -10.68 2.11 20.14
C SER A 47 -10.48 2.73 21.52
N LYS A 48 -9.23 2.72 22.03
CA LYS A 48 -8.88 3.31 23.33
C LYS A 48 -9.05 4.83 23.36
N ILE A 49 -8.78 5.50 22.24
CA ILE A 49 -8.87 6.96 22.10
C ILE A 49 -10.35 7.38 22.10
N LEU A 50 -11.17 6.66 21.33
CA LEU A 50 -12.60 6.93 21.18
C LEU A 50 -13.47 6.33 22.30
N LYS A 51 -12.88 5.51 23.18
CA LYS A 51 -13.56 4.80 24.27
C LYS A 51 -14.80 4.00 23.79
N LYS A 52 -14.73 3.48 22.57
CA LYS A 52 -15.76 2.67 21.91
C LYS A 52 -15.13 1.35 21.43
N SER A 53 -15.93 0.31 21.26
CA SER A 53 -15.42 -0.94 20.69
C SER A 53 -15.02 -0.74 19.23
N SER A 54 -14.03 -1.48 18.74
CA SER A 54 -13.58 -1.38 17.34
C SER A 54 -14.70 -1.72 16.36
N ASN A 55 -15.57 -2.67 16.72
CA ASN A 55 -16.75 -3.04 15.92
C ASN A 55 -17.75 -1.89 15.82
N ASP A 56 -18.04 -1.21 16.94
CA ASP A 56 -18.98 -0.08 16.94
C ASP A 56 -18.43 1.09 16.13
N ILE A 57 -17.13 1.39 16.28
CA ILE A 57 -16.47 2.45 15.51
C ILE A 57 -16.52 2.13 14.02
N ALA A 58 -16.14 0.92 13.62
CA ALA A 58 -16.16 0.52 12.22
C ALA A 58 -17.58 0.59 11.63
N LYS A 59 -18.59 0.16 12.38
CA LYS A 59 -19.99 0.21 11.97
C LYS A 59 -20.50 1.64 11.83
N GLU A 60 -20.26 2.48 12.83
CA GLU A 60 -20.64 3.90 12.81
C GLU A 60 -20.00 4.64 11.63
N LEU A 61 -18.72 4.38 11.37
CA LEU A 61 -18.03 4.96 10.21
C LEU A 61 -18.61 4.45 8.89
N ALA A 62 -18.91 3.16 8.76
CA ALA A 62 -19.50 2.61 7.55
C ALA A 62 -20.90 3.19 7.26
N GLU A 63 -21.71 3.43 8.30
CA GLU A 63 -23.04 4.04 8.17
C GLU A 63 -22.97 5.54 7.87
N LYS A 64 -21.97 6.24 8.40
CA LYS A 64 -21.80 7.69 8.22
C LYS A 64 -21.19 8.05 6.88
N LEU A 65 -20.29 7.22 6.36
CA LEU A 65 -19.59 7.48 5.11
C LEU A 65 -20.46 7.10 3.90
N SER A 66 -20.70 8.07 3.04
CA SER A 66 -21.39 7.87 1.77
C SER A 66 -20.41 7.59 0.62
N PRO A 67 -20.83 6.85 -0.43
CA PRO A 67 -20.06 6.73 -1.66
C PRO A 67 -19.62 8.08 -2.22
N SER A 68 -18.45 8.11 -2.84
CA SER A 68 -17.84 9.30 -3.44
C SER A 68 -17.30 8.98 -4.82
N SER A 69 -16.75 9.98 -5.51
CA SER A 69 -16.10 9.75 -6.80
C SER A 69 -14.95 8.74 -6.71
N SER A 70 -14.26 8.65 -5.56
CA SER A 70 -13.10 7.77 -5.38
C SER A 70 -13.40 6.44 -4.71
N PHE A 71 -14.54 6.31 -4.01
CA PHE A 71 -14.92 5.09 -3.29
C PHE A 71 -16.38 4.74 -3.55
N SER A 72 -16.66 3.50 -3.95
CA SER A 72 -17.99 3.01 -4.29
C SER A 72 -18.81 2.56 -3.07
N SER A 73 -18.15 2.05 -2.02
CA SER A 73 -18.82 1.64 -0.78
C SER A 73 -17.84 1.53 0.39
N PHE A 74 -18.41 1.50 1.60
CA PHE A 74 -17.71 1.25 2.86
C PHE A 74 -18.41 0.14 3.63
N VAL A 75 -17.66 -0.82 4.16
CA VAL A 75 -18.21 -2.02 4.83
C VAL A 75 -17.45 -2.27 6.13
N SER A 76 -18.19 -2.45 7.22
CA SER A 76 -17.64 -2.86 8.50
C SER A 76 -17.54 -4.39 8.58
N VAL A 77 -16.33 -4.91 8.79
CA VAL A 77 -16.09 -6.35 9.00
C VAL A 77 -15.06 -6.52 10.11
N GLY A 78 -15.43 -7.19 11.21
CA GLY A 78 -14.48 -7.60 12.26
C GLY A 78 -13.65 -6.47 12.87
N GLY A 79 -14.21 -5.27 13.05
CA GLY A 79 -13.51 -4.11 13.62
C GLY A 79 -12.64 -3.35 12.64
N PHE A 80 -12.79 -3.62 11.34
CA PHE A 80 -12.20 -2.86 10.25
C PHE A 80 -13.26 -2.10 9.49
N LEU A 81 -12.93 -0.88 9.10
CA LEU A 81 -13.65 -0.17 8.05
C LEU A 81 -12.96 -0.46 6.71
N ASN A 82 -13.63 -1.21 5.86
CA ASN A 82 -13.14 -1.55 4.53
C ASN A 82 -13.77 -0.63 3.48
N ALA A 83 -12.97 -0.15 2.54
CA ALA A 83 -13.41 0.75 1.48
C ALA A 83 -13.19 0.08 0.11
N HIS A 84 -14.22 0.11 -0.73
CA HIS A 84 -14.10 -0.26 -2.14
C HIS A 84 -13.78 0.97 -2.97
N ILE A 85 -12.72 0.89 -3.78
CA ILE A 85 -12.33 1.94 -4.70
C ILE A 85 -13.36 2.00 -5.84
N ASN A 86 -13.70 3.21 -6.26
CA ASN A 86 -14.51 3.39 -7.46
C ASN A 86 -13.69 3.00 -8.69
N GLN A 87 -14.04 1.87 -9.29
CA GLN A 87 -13.28 1.29 -10.40
C GLN A 87 -13.18 2.22 -11.63
N PRO A 88 -14.25 2.89 -12.09
CA PRO A 88 -14.13 3.91 -13.13
C PRO A 88 -13.13 5.03 -12.82
N ASP A 89 -13.15 5.60 -11.61
CA ASP A 89 -12.17 6.62 -11.18
C ASP A 89 -10.75 6.06 -11.17
N PHE A 90 -10.57 4.84 -10.66
CA PHE A 90 -9.26 4.17 -10.65
C PHE A 90 -8.69 3.96 -12.04
N ILE A 91 -9.49 3.42 -12.96
CA ILE A 91 -9.08 3.16 -14.35
C ILE A 91 -8.72 4.47 -15.06
N ASN A 92 -9.55 5.51 -14.92
CA ASN A 92 -9.26 6.81 -15.53
C ASN A 92 -7.96 7.41 -15.00
N ASN A 93 -7.74 7.37 -13.68
CA ASN A 93 -6.49 7.85 -13.09
C ASN A 93 -5.27 6.97 -13.49
N PHE A 94 -5.47 5.68 -13.77
CA PHE A 94 -4.42 4.79 -14.22
C PHE A 94 -3.88 5.16 -15.60
N PHE A 95 -4.76 5.45 -16.56
CA PHE A 95 -4.37 5.76 -17.94
C PHE A 95 -3.82 7.18 -18.13
N VAL A 96 -4.12 8.10 -17.23
CA VAL A 96 -3.67 9.51 -17.32
C VAL A 96 -2.25 9.72 -16.76
N SER A 97 -1.79 8.87 -15.84
CA SER A 97 -0.49 9.01 -15.18
C SER A 97 0.39 7.75 -15.23
N PRO A 98 0.74 7.20 -16.42
CA PRO A 98 1.67 6.07 -16.51
C PRO A 98 3.06 6.40 -15.95
N ASP A 99 3.51 7.65 -16.11
CA ASP A 99 4.85 8.10 -15.73
C ASP A 99 5.05 8.30 -14.22
N GLU A 100 3.98 8.45 -13.43
CA GLU A 100 4.07 8.56 -11.96
C GLU A 100 4.33 7.22 -11.27
N ILE A 101 4.26 6.10 -11.99
CA ILE A 101 4.43 4.77 -11.41
C ILE A 101 5.87 4.57 -10.89
N ASN A 102 6.88 5.30 -11.40
CA ASN A 102 8.28 5.01 -11.09
C ASN A 102 9.18 6.20 -10.72
N ASN A 103 8.66 7.40 -10.51
CA ASN A 103 9.50 8.54 -10.10
C ASN A 103 9.82 8.56 -8.60
N LYS A 104 10.22 7.42 -8.03
CA LYS A 104 11.03 7.46 -6.81
C LYS A 104 12.45 7.78 -7.27
N ASN A 105 12.79 9.05 -7.45
CA ASN A 105 14.18 9.47 -7.69
C ASN A 105 15.01 9.27 -6.42
N SER A 106 15.26 8.02 -6.06
CA SER A 106 16.16 7.65 -4.98
C SER A 106 17.57 8.09 -5.42
N LYS A 107 18.15 9.11 -4.77
CA LYS A 107 19.54 9.54 -5.09
C LYS A 107 20.57 8.67 -4.35
N ILE A 108 20.27 7.39 -4.15
CA ILE A 108 21.07 6.51 -3.30
C ILE A 108 22.02 5.71 -4.19
N LYS A 109 23.33 5.87 -3.97
CA LYS A 109 24.32 5.04 -4.65
C LYS A 109 24.40 3.68 -3.97
N VAL A 110 24.01 2.63 -4.68
CA VAL A 110 24.06 1.24 -4.19
C VAL A 110 25.18 0.47 -4.92
N LEU A 111 26.10 -0.14 -4.16
CA LEU A 111 27.07 -1.10 -4.68
C LEU A 111 26.49 -2.51 -4.56
N VAL A 112 26.28 -3.18 -5.70
CA VAL A 112 25.87 -4.58 -5.73
C VAL A 112 27.06 -5.42 -6.19
N GLU A 113 27.72 -6.09 -5.24
CA GLU A 113 28.76 -7.09 -5.55
C GLU A 113 28.09 -8.46 -5.72
N TYR A 114 28.36 -9.12 -6.84
CA TYR A 114 27.82 -10.45 -7.14
C TYR A 114 28.79 -11.24 -8.03
N MET A 115 28.52 -12.54 -8.20
CA MET A 115 29.39 -13.53 -8.87
C MET A 115 30.61 -13.94 -8.04
N SER A 116 31.50 -13.00 -7.68
CA SER A 116 32.77 -13.16 -6.92
C SER A 116 33.40 -14.56 -7.02
N ALA A 117 33.52 -15.07 -8.25
CA ALA A 117 33.94 -16.43 -8.53
C ALA A 117 35.48 -16.50 -8.62
N ASN A 118 36.06 -17.59 -8.10
CA ASN A 118 37.50 -17.81 -8.19
C ASN A 118 37.92 -17.97 -9.66
N PRO A 119 38.90 -17.18 -10.16
CA PRO A 119 39.31 -17.21 -11.57
C PRO A 119 40.00 -18.53 -11.97
N ASN A 120 40.39 -19.35 -11.00
CA ASN A 120 41.08 -20.63 -11.21
C ASN A 120 40.13 -21.80 -11.49
N LYS A 121 38.80 -21.58 -11.52
CA LYS A 121 37.81 -22.65 -11.71
C LYS A 121 36.73 -22.22 -12.71
N PRO A 122 36.26 -23.12 -13.60
CA PRO A 122 35.16 -22.82 -14.51
C PRO A 122 33.87 -22.56 -13.72
N LEU A 123 33.00 -21.73 -14.31
CA LEU A 123 31.70 -21.44 -13.73
C LEU A 123 30.78 -22.67 -13.83
N HIS A 124 30.02 -22.94 -12.78
CA HIS A 124 29.02 -24.00 -12.75
C HIS A 124 27.66 -23.49 -12.26
N ILE A 125 26.62 -24.32 -12.38
CA ILE A 125 25.24 -23.96 -12.07
C ILE A 125 25.02 -23.46 -10.62
N GLY A 126 25.88 -23.87 -9.69
CA GLY A 126 25.82 -23.40 -8.30
C GLY A 126 26.13 -21.91 -8.17
N GLN A 127 27.00 -21.37 -9.03
CA GLN A 127 27.32 -19.94 -9.08
C GLN A 127 26.27 -19.13 -9.86
N ALA A 128 25.54 -19.78 -10.77
CA ALA A 128 24.49 -19.13 -11.56
C ALA A 128 23.41 -18.49 -10.67
N ARG A 129 23.07 -19.11 -9.52
CA ARG A 129 22.13 -18.52 -8.55
C ARG A 129 22.57 -17.14 -8.06
N ASN A 130 23.84 -17.00 -7.64
CA ASN A 130 24.39 -15.73 -7.18
C ASN A 130 24.37 -14.69 -8.32
N ILE A 131 24.76 -15.11 -9.52
CA ILE A 131 24.77 -14.26 -10.71
C ILE A 131 23.37 -13.71 -11.02
N CYS A 132 22.36 -14.58 -11.05
CA CYS A 132 20.99 -14.18 -11.36
C CYS A 132 20.40 -13.25 -10.30
N ILE A 133 20.64 -13.53 -9.01
CA ILE A 133 20.14 -12.67 -7.91
C ILE A 133 20.81 -11.29 -8.00
N GLY A 134 22.13 -11.24 -8.15
CA GLY A 134 22.88 -10.00 -8.24
C GLY A 134 22.47 -9.13 -9.43
N ASP A 135 22.35 -9.73 -10.62
CA ASP A 135 21.89 -8.98 -11.80
C ASP A 135 20.44 -8.50 -11.65
N SER A 136 19.57 -9.31 -11.03
CA SER A 136 18.18 -8.90 -10.76
C SER A 136 18.13 -7.71 -9.81
N MET A 137 18.89 -7.73 -8.71
CA MET A 137 18.97 -6.62 -7.76
C MET A 137 19.51 -5.36 -8.45
N ARG A 138 20.56 -5.48 -9.26
CA ARG A 138 21.11 -4.36 -10.06
C ARG A 138 20.05 -3.73 -10.97
N ARG A 139 19.24 -4.55 -11.65
CA ARG A 139 18.14 -4.06 -12.52
C ARG A 139 17.06 -3.36 -11.73
N VAL A 140 16.65 -3.92 -10.59
CA VAL A 140 15.63 -3.33 -9.71
C VAL A 140 16.11 -1.99 -9.16
N TYR A 141 17.32 -1.90 -8.60
CA TYR A 141 17.87 -0.63 -8.11
C TYR A 141 18.01 0.40 -9.22
N LYS A 142 18.51 0.01 -10.40
CA LYS A 142 18.60 0.93 -11.56
C LYS A 142 17.23 1.45 -11.99
N TYR A 143 16.21 0.61 -11.94
CA TYR A 143 14.84 0.98 -12.32
C TYR A 143 14.19 1.91 -11.27
N LEU A 144 14.52 1.72 -9.99
CA LEU A 144 14.03 2.54 -8.88
C LEU A 144 14.80 3.85 -8.67
N GLY A 145 15.77 4.19 -9.53
CA GLY A 145 16.59 5.41 -9.42
C GLY A 145 17.73 5.33 -8.41
#